data_AF-A0A1M3HEZ2-F1
#
_entry.id   AF-A0A1M3HEZ2-F1
#
_cell.length_a   1.000
_cell.length_b   1.000
_cell.length_c   1.000
_cell.angle_alpha   90.00
_cell.angle_beta   90.00
_cell.angle_gamma   90.00
#
_symmetry.space_group_name_H-M   'P 1'
#
loop_
_entity.id
_entity.type
_entity.pdbx_description
1 polymer ?
#
loop_
_entity_poly.entity_id
_entity_poly.type
_entity_poly.pdbx_seq_one_letter_code
_entity_poly.pdbx_strand_id
1 'polypeptide(L)'
;MEEMEVPTEHLHEEIQEKAEEQKDKWTLYVALSTAFMAVLAAVAGLLAGHHANEALIERVKASDQWNYYQAKNLKAELVASSDRLLHTLSPNTPVEDHKLDLARYEREKESIKKTAEDAEKLSEQHLGHHVPLASAVTAFQIAIAISAISLLTRRRQFWYMGLLLMLIGVGFLIAGTLF
;
A
#
# COMPACT_ATOMS: atom_id res chain seq x y z
N MET A 1 42.13 -37.87 55.68
CA MET A 1 42.47 -37.15 54.44
C MET A 1 41.43 -36.07 54.34
N GLU A 2 41.84 -34.80 54.49
CA GLU A 2 40.95 -33.65 54.31
C GLU A 2 40.40 -33.71 52.89
N GLU A 3 39.07 -33.77 52.76
CA GLU A 3 38.43 -33.62 51.45
C GLU A 3 38.77 -32.23 50.95
N MET A 4 39.57 -32.14 49.88
CA MET A 4 39.73 -30.90 49.13
C MET A 4 38.38 -30.58 48.51
N GLU A 5 37.56 -29.81 49.22
CA GLU A 5 36.38 -29.17 48.66
C GLU A 5 36.85 -28.21 47.57
N VAL A 6 36.75 -28.65 46.32
CA VAL A 6 37.06 -27.82 45.15
C VAL A 6 36.18 -26.57 45.25
N PRO A 7 36.74 -25.34 45.26
CA PRO A 7 35.98 -24.10 45.41
C PRO A 7 35.03 -23.88 44.21
N THR A 8 33.85 -24.46 44.29
CA THR A 8 32.83 -24.44 43.23
C THR A 8 31.88 -23.26 43.36
N GLU A 9 31.84 -22.59 44.52
CA GLU A 9 31.05 -21.36 44.75
C GLU A 9 31.52 -20.21 43.86
N HIS A 10 32.82 -19.92 43.82
CA HIS A 10 33.36 -18.84 42.99
C HIS A 10 33.09 -19.06 41.49
N LEU A 11 33.10 -20.31 41.04
CA LEU A 11 32.72 -20.70 39.68
C LEU A 11 31.22 -20.48 39.42
N HIS A 12 30.36 -20.79 40.39
CA HIS A 12 28.92 -20.54 40.27
C HIS A 12 28.59 -19.03 40.25
N GLU A 13 29.25 -18.23 41.08
CA GLU A 13 29.12 -16.77 41.09
C GLU A 13 29.55 -16.16 39.75
N GLU A 14 30.74 -16.51 39.23
CA GLU A 14 31.21 -16.01 37.92
C GLU A 14 30.27 -16.41 36.78
N ILE A 15 29.69 -17.63 36.84
CA ILE A 15 28.73 -18.10 35.83
C ILE A 15 27.41 -17.33 35.94
N GLN A 16 26.92 -17.05 37.16
CA GLN A 16 25.71 -16.25 37.37
C GLN A 16 25.91 -14.80 36.92
N GLU A 17 27.01 -14.16 37.30
CA GLU A 17 27.32 -12.78 36.93
C GLU A 17 27.46 -12.63 35.41
N LYS A 18 28.19 -13.54 34.74
CA LYS A 18 28.29 -13.57 33.27
C LYS A 18 26.95 -13.88 32.60
N ALA A 19 26.10 -14.70 33.22
CA ALA A 19 24.76 -14.99 32.70
C ALA A 19 23.80 -13.81 32.84
N GLU A 20 23.91 -13.01 33.90
CA GLU A 20 23.14 -11.77 34.09
C GLU A 20 23.59 -10.68 33.11
N GLU A 21 24.89 -10.45 32.96
CA GLU A 21 25.42 -9.53 31.94
C GLU A 21 24.97 -9.93 30.51
N GLN A 22 25.01 -11.22 30.18
CA GLN A 22 24.56 -11.70 28.87
C GLN A 22 23.05 -11.54 28.67
N LYS A 23 22.25 -11.64 29.73
CA LYS A 23 20.80 -11.40 29.66
C LYS A 23 20.49 -9.93 29.40
N ASP A 24 21.24 -9.02 30.03
CA ASP A 24 21.10 -7.57 29.79
C ASP A 24 21.52 -7.20 28.37
N LYS A 25 22.67 -7.71 27.90
CA LYS A 25 23.13 -7.50 26.51
C LYS A 25 22.14 -8.05 25.49
N TRP A 26 21.60 -9.26 25.69
CA TRP A 26 20.61 -9.84 24.78
C TRP A 26 19.31 -9.02 24.73
N THR A 27 18.80 -8.60 25.89
CA THR A 27 17.60 -7.76 25.98
C THR A 27 17.78 -6.43 25.24
N LEU A 28 18.95 -5.80 25.38
CA LEU A 28 19.30 -4.58 24.65
C LEU A 28 19.29 -4.81 23.12
N TYR A 29 19.86 -5.91 22.63
CA TYR A 29 19.84 -6.23 21.19
C TYR A 29 18.42 -6.46 20.65
N VAL A 30 17.56 -7.17 21.40
CA VAL A 30 16.16 -7.37 21.02
C VAL A 30 15.44 -6.02 20.96
N ALA A 31 15.62 -5.16 21.95
CA ALA A 31 15.02 -3.82 21.98
C ALA A 31 15.49 -2.95 20.80
N LEU A 32 16.79 -2.90 20.52
CA LEU A 32 17.35 -2.15 19.39
C LEU A 32 16.84 -2.65 18.04
N SER A 33 16.82 -3.98 17.84
CA SER A 33 16.29 -4.57 16.59
C SER A 33 14.79 -4.28 16.41
N THR A 34 14.01 -4.32 17.48
CA THR A 34 12.57 -3.97 17.46
C THR A 34 12.35 -2.50 17.14
N ALA A 35 13.15 -1.60 17.72
CA ALA A 35 13.11 -0.18 17.41
C ALA A 35 13.43 0.09 15.93
N PHE A 36 14.42 -0.62 15.38
CA PHE A 36 14.76 -0.53 13.96
C PHE A 36 13.64 -1.04 13.05
N MET A 37 13.01 -2.17 13.38
CA MET A 37 11.81 -2.67 12.67
C MET A 37 10.68 -1.63 12.70
N ALA A 38 10.47 -0.94 13.82
CA ALA A 38 9.43 0.09 13.94
C ALA A 38 9.69 1.31 13.03
N VAL A 39 10.94 1.75 12.92
CA VAL A 39 11.33 2.82 11.98
C VAL A 39 11.06 2.40 10.54
N LEU A 40 11.44 1.18 10.15
CA LEU A 40 11.17 0.66 8.80
C LEU A 40 9.67 0.52 8.53
N ALA A 41 8.89 0.05 9.50
CA ALA A 41 7.43 -0.03 9.41
C ALA A 41 6.80 1.34 9.19
N ALA A 42 7.27 2.36 9.91
CA ALA A 42 6.78 3.74 9.75
C ALA A 42 7.10 4.30 8.36
N VAL A 43 8.32 4.08 7.86
CA VAL A 43 8.72 4.50 6.51
C VAL A 43 7.89 3.79 5.44
N ALA A 44 7.75 2.47 5.54
CA ALA A 44 6.91 1.70 4.61
C ALA A 44 5.45 2.16 4.64
N GLY A 45 4.92 2.47 5.83
CA GLY A 45 3.56 2.96 6.00
C GLY A 45 3.34 4.33 5.40
N LEU A 46 4.33 5.23 5.53
CA LEU A 46 4.27 6.56 4.91
C LEU A 46 4.27 6.47 3.38
N LEU A 47 5.16 5.64 2.81
CA LEU A 47 5.23 5.43 1.36
C LEU A 47 3.94 4.76 0.84
N ALA A 48 3.48 3.71 1.51
CA ALA A 48 2.21 3.05 1.18
C ALA A 48 1.06 4.07 1.18
N GLY A 49 0.94 4.86 2.25
CA GLY A 49 -0.09 5.89 2.38
C GLY A 49 -0.03 6.94 1.27
N HIS A 50 1.17 7.38 0.88
CA HIS A 50 1.34 8.32 -0.21
C HIS A 50 0.82 7.76 -1.54
N HIS A 51 1.25 6.54 -1.92
CA HIS A 51 0.80 5.89 -3.14
C HIS A 51 -0.72 5.60 -3.12
N ALA A 52 -1.28 5.16 -1.98
CA ALA A 52 -2.72 4.97 -1.85
C ALA A 52 -3.49 6.28 -2.06
N ASN A 53 -2.98 7.40 -1.54
CA ASN A 53 -3.61 8.70 -1.66
C ASN A 53 -3.57 9.23 -3.11
N GLU A 54 -2.42 9.14 -3.78
CA GLU A 54 -2.30 9.50 -5.19
C GLU A 54 -3.20 8.61 -6.07
N ALA A 55 -3.22 7.30 -5.82
CA ALA A 55 -4.13 6.39 -6.50
C ALA A 55 -5.59 6.82 -6.36
N LEU A 56 -5.99 7.23 -5.14
CA LEU A 56 -7.34 7.69 -4.87
C LEU A 56 -7.66 8.98 -5.63
N ILE A 57 -6.74 9.96 -5.63
CA ILE A 57 -6.89 11.22 -6.37
C ILE A 57 -7.10 10.94 -7.86
N GLU A 58 -6.25 10.10 -8.47
CA GLU A 58 -6.35 9.75 -9.88
C GLU A 58 -7.65 8.98 -10.19
N ARG A 59 -8.09 8.12 -9.27
CA ARG A 59 -9.36 7.41 -9.43
C ARG A 59 -10.57 8.34 -9.37
N VAL A 60 -10.52 9.36 -8.50
CA VAL A 60 -11.55 10.41 -8.45
C VAL A 60 -11.56 11.21 -9.76
N LYS A 61 -10.40 11.62 -10.27
CA LYS A 61 -10.30 12.29 -11.58
C LYS A 61 -10.87 11.43 -12.71
N ALA A 62 -10.54 10.13 -12.76
CA ALA A 62 -11.06 9.20 -13.75
C ALA A 62 -12.60 9.09 -13.64
N SER A 63 -13.12 8.97 -12.42
CA SER A 63 -14.57 8.94 -12.15
C SER A 63 -15.27 10.22 -12.64
N ASP A 64 -14.69 11.39 -12.39
CA ASP A 64 -15.25 12.66 -12.86
C ASP A 64 -15.27 12.74 -14.40
N GLN A 65 -14.22 12.26 -15.06
CA GLN A 65 -14.17 12.20 -16.53
C GLN A 65 -15.20 11.21 -17.09
N TRP A 66 -15.37 10.05 -16.47
CA TRP A 66 -16.43 9.10 -16.84
C TRP A 66 -17.82 9.69 -16.66
N ASN A 67 -18.06 10.40 -15.55
CA ASN A 67 -19.32 11.11 -15.32
C ASN A 67 -19.57 12.17 -16.40
N TYR A 68 -18.53 12.92 -16.78
CA TYR A 68 -18.62 13.92 -17.84
C TYR A 68 -18.89 13.30 -19.22
N TYR A 69 -18.21 12.19 -19.54
CA TYR A 69 -18.45 11.40 -20.74
C TYR A 69 -19.91 10.93 -20.81
N GLN A 70 -20.44 10.38 -19.71
CA GLN A 70 -21.81 9.88 -19.64
C GLN A 70 -22.83 11.02 -19.81
N ALA A 71 -22.59 12.18 -19.20
CA ALA A 71 -23.44 13.36 -19.39
C ALA A 71 -23.44 13.86 -20.84
N LYS A 72 -22.27 13.88 -21.50
CA LYS A 72 -22.14 14.24 -22.93
C LYS A 72 -22.86 13.23 -23.82
N ASN A 73 -22.71 11.94 -23.53
CA ASN A 73 -23.40 10.88 -24.28
C ASN A 73 -24.92 11.01 -24.15
N LEU A 74 -25.43 11.26 -22.95
CA LEU A 74 -26.86 11.48 -22.71
C LEU A 74 -27.37 12.70 -23.47
N LYS A 75 -26.62 13.81 -23.49
CA LYS A 75 -26.99 15.01 -24.25
C LYS A 75 -27.02 14.76 -25.76
N ALA A 76 -26.04 14.02 -26.29
CA ALA A 76 -26.01 13.65 -27.70
C ALA A 76 -27.20 12.76 -28.08
N GLU A 77 -27.53 11.75 -27.26
CA GLU A 77 -28.69 10.88 -27.50
C GLU A 77 -30.02 11.65 -27.38
N LEU A 78 -30.13 12.60 -26.44
CA LEU A 78 -31.31 13.44 -26.31
C LEU A 78 -31.53 14.32 -27.56
N VAL A 79 -30.47 14.91 -28.09
CA VAL A 79 -30.54 15.70 -29.35
C VAL A 79 -30.92 14.79 -30.52
N ALA A 80 -30.26 13.63 -30.66
CA ALA A 80 -30.51 12.70 -31.75
C ALA A 80 -31.91 12.07 -31.71
N SER A 81 -32.46 11.83 -30.52
CA SER A 81 -33.83 11.33 -30.34
C SER A 81 -34.88 12.41 -30.58
N SER A 82 -34.63 13.66 -30.14
CA SER A 82 -35.51 14.80 -30.41
C SER A 82 -35.60 15.07 -31.91
N ASP A 83 -34.47 15.02 -32.63
CA ASP A 83 -34.39 15.16 -34.07
C ASP A 83 -35.18 14.05 -34.80
N ARG A 84 -34.96 12.79 -34.42
CA ARG A 84 -35.74 11.64 -34.93
C ARG A 84 -37.25 11.79 -34.70
N LEU A 85 -37.68 12.30 -33.55
CA LEU A 85 -39.10 12.54 -33.27
C LEU A 85 -39.67 13.69 -34.09
N LEU A 86 -38.95 14.81 -34.25
CA LEU A 86 -39.39 15.92 -35.09
C LEU A 86 -39.59 15.48 -36.54
N HIS A 87 -38.64 14.71 -37.07
CA HIS A 87 -38.71 14.17 -38.43
C HIS A 87 -39.90 13.22 -38.66
N THR A 88 -40.33 12.46 -37.64
CA THR A 88 -41.50 11.57 -37.75
C THR A 88 -42.82 12.30 -37.59
N LEU A 89 -42.89 13.33 -36.73
CA LEU A 89 -44.12 14.08 -36.41
C LEU A 89 -44.39 15.24 -37.38
N SER A 90 -43.37 15.83 -38.01
CA SER A 90 -43.53 17.00 -38.88
C SER A 90 -42.53 17.00 -40.04
N PRO A 91 -42.79 16.19 -41.10
CA PRO A 91 -41.85 15.99 -42.21
C PRO A 91 -41.59 17.24 -43.08
N ASN A 92 -42.40 18.30 -42.97
CA ASN A 92 -42.30 19.52 -43.78
C ASN A 92 -41.68 20.73 -43.04
N THR A 93 -41.26 20.58 -41.79
CA THR A 93 -40.61 21.66 -41.03
C THR A 93 -39.11 21.67 -41.31
N PRO A 94 -38.47 22.82 -41.61
CA PRO A 94 -37.02 22.89 -41.73
C PRO A 94 -36.41 22.59 -40.36
N VAL A 95 -35.87 21.39 -40.18
CA VAL A 95 -35.14 21.02 -38.96
C VAL A 95 -33.70 21.49 -39.11
N GLU A 96 -33.19 22.16 -38.08
CA GLU A 96 -31.79 22.59 -38.02
C GLU A 96 -30.90 21.33 -37.95
N ASP A 97 -30.06 21.09 -38.96
CA ASP A 97 -29.31 19.83 -39.09
C ASP A 97 -28.20 19.75 -38.02
N HIS A 98 -28.52 19.20 -36.86
CA HIS A 98 -27.61 19.08 -35.72
C HIS A 98 -26.47 18.05 -35.93
N LYS A 99 -26.32 17.47 -37.12
CA LYS A 99 -25.23 16.51 -37.46
C LYS A 99 -23.84 17.04 -37.17
N LEU A 100 -23.58 18.32 -37.40
CA LEU A 100 -22.28 18.96 -37.12
C LEU A 100 -22.00 19.00 -35.61
N ASP A 101 -23.02 19.24 -34.79
CA ASP A 101 -22.91 19.23 -33.32
C ASP A 101 -22.71 17.81 -32.78
N LEU A 102 -23.41 16.82 -33.35
CA LEU A 102 -23.24 15.40 -32.99
C LEU A 102 -21.83 14.91 -33.32
N ALA A 103 -21.30 15.25 -34.51
CA ALA A 103 -19.93 14.93 -34.89
C ALA A 103 -18.89 15.61 -33.98
N ARG A 104 -19.17 16.83 -33.51
CA ARG A 104 -18.34 17.50 -32.50
C ARG A 104 -18.37 16.75 -31.17
N TYR A 105 -19.55 16.37 -30.69
CA TYR A 105 -19.70 15.64 -29.43
C TYR A 105 -19.00 14.28 -29.44
N GLU A 106 -19.02 13.55 -30.55
CA GLU A 106 -18.27 12.28 -30.65
C GLU A 106 -16.75 12.49 -30.54
N ARG A 107 -16.19 13.52 -31.18
CA ARG A 107 -14.76 13.84 -31.02
C ARG A 107 -14.41 14.25 -29.60
N GLU A 108 -15.25 15.07 -28.96
CA GLU A 108 -15.06 15.46 -27.56
C GLU A 108 -15.11 14.23 -26.64
N LYS A 109 -16.09 13.35 -26.84
CA LYS A 109 -16.25 12.09 -26.09
C LYS A 109 -15.01 11.21 -26.14
N GLU A 110 -14.41 11.04 -27.32
CA GLU A 110 -13.17 10.25 -27.49
C GLU A 110 -12.02 10.82 -26.64
N SER A 111 -11.86 12.16 -26.63
CA SER A 111 -10.82 12.82 -25.83
C SER A 111 -11.05 12.69 -24.32
N ILE A 112 -12.31 12.79 -23.87
CA ILE A 112 -12.71 12.63 -22.47
C ILE A 112 -12.46 11.18 -22.02
N LYS A 113 -12.86 10.21 -22.84
CA LYS A 113 -12.66 8.79 -22.59
C LYS A 113 -11.17 8.48 -22.41
N LYS A 114 -10.33 8.96 -23.34
CA LYS A 114 -8.88 8.77 -23.24
C LYS A 114 -8.31 9.35 -21.95
N THR A 115 -8.74 10.55 -21.56
CA THR A 115 -8.32 11.19 -20.31
C THR A 115 -8.75 10.39 -19.09
N ALA A 116 -9.95 9.81 -19.10
CA ALA A 116 -10.43 8.94 -18.03
C ALA A 116 -9.59 7.66 -17.90
N GLU A 117 -9.31 6.99 -19.02
CA GLU A 117 -8.49 5.78 -19.08
C GLU A 117 -7.04 6.03 -18.66
N ASP A 118 -6.45 7.17 -19.04
CA ASP A 118 -5.09 7.53 -18.65
C ASP A 118 -4.99 7.79 -17.14
N ALA A 119 -5.98 8.47 -16.54
CA ALA A 119 -6.07 8.66 -15.09
C ALA A 119 -6.29 7.33 -14.34
N GLU A 120 -7.08 6.41 -14.90
CA GLU A 120 -7.28 5.08 -14.32
C GLU A 120 -5.98 4.26 -14.32
N LYS A 121 -5.20 4.31 -15.40
CA LYS A 121 -3.88 3.66 -15.46
C LYS A 121 -2.90 4.24 -14.45
N LEU A 122 -2.87 5.56 -14.28
CA LEU A 122 -2.05 6.21 -13.26
C LEU A 122 -2.46 5.75 -11.85
N SER A 123 -3.76 5.65 -11.58
CA SER A 123 -4.27 5.11 -10.32
C SER A 123 -3.80 3.66 -10.08
N GLU A 124 -3.90 2.80 -11.08
CA GLU A 124 -3.45 1.40 -11.00
C GLU A 124 -1.94 1.29 -10.78
N GLN A 125 -1.14 2.15 -11.40
CA GLN A 125 0.30 2.21 -11.16
C GLN A 125 0.62 2.55 -9.70
N HIS A 126 -0.04 3.56 -9.14
CA HIS A 126 0.13 3.90 -7.73
C HIS A 126 -0.34 2.76 -6.81
N LEU A 127 -1.43 2.05 -7.14
CA LEU A 127 -1.85 0.86 -6.40
C LEU A 127 -0.82 -0.28 -6.48
N GLY A 128 -0.15 -0.43 -7.62
CA GLY A 128 0.94 -1.39 -7.83
C GLY A 128 2.07 -1.23 -6.82
N HIS A 129 2.42 0.02 -6.48
CA HIS A 129 3.42 0.33 -5.46
C HIS A 129 2.85 0.19 -4.04
N HIS A 130 1.59 0.56 -3.82
CA HIS A 130 0.95 0.50 -2.50
C HIS A 130 0.86 -0.92 -1.93
N VAL A 131 0.44 -1.91 -2.74
CA VAL A 131 0.23 -3.30 -2.27
C VAL A 131 1.48 -3.94 -1.64
N PRO A 132 2.65 -3.94 -2.29
CA PRO A 132 3.88 -4.48 -1.69
C PRO A 132 4.34 -3.66 -0.48
N LEU A 133 4.20 -2.32 -0.50
CA LEU A 133 4.53 -1.48 0.65
C LEU A 133 3.64 -1.77 1.87
N ALA A 134 2.33 -1.94 1.67
CA ALA A 134 1.39 -2.33 2.73
C ALA A 134 1.69 -3.74 3.28
N SER A 135 2.12 -4.65 2.40
CA SER A 135 2.58 -5.99 2.80
C SER A 135 3.86 -5.92 3.65
N ALA A 136 4.80 -5.02 3.32
CA ALA A 136 6.00 -4.76 4.12
C ALA A 136 5.66 -4.26 5.53
N VAL A 137 4.73 -3.29 5.65
CA VAL A 137 4.25 -2.78 6.94
C VAL A 137 3.72 -3.91 7.81
N THR A 138 2.88 -4.77 7.22
CA THR A 138 2.27 -5.90 7.93
C THR A 138 3.34 -6.90 8.40
N ALA A 139 4.33 -7.21 7.55
CA ALA A 139 5.45 -8.08 7.91
C ALA A 139 6.27 -7.51 9.09
N PHE A 140 6.55 -6.20 9.09
CA PHE A 140 7.26 -5.57 10.21
C PHE A 140 6.44 -5.56 11.49
N GLN A 141 5.12 -5.32 11.43
CA GLN A 141 4.26 -5.40 12.61
C GLN A 141 4.26 -6.79 13.25
N ILE A 142 4.20 -7.85 12.43
CA ILE A 142 4.31 -9.23 12.91
C ILE A 142 5.70 -9.48 13.51
N ALA A 143 6.77 -9.00 12.87
CA ALA A 143 8.14 -9.12 13.37
C ALA A 143 8.33 -8.43 14.75
N ILE A 144 7.75 -7.24 14.93
CA ILE A 144 7.74 -6.51 16.20
C ILE A 144 6.98 -7.29 17.27
N ALA A 145 5.80 -7.83 16.96
CA ALA A 145 5.01 -8.63 17.88
C ALA A 145 5.77 -9.89 18.35
N ILE A 146 6.41 -10.59 17.42
CA ILE A 146 7.23 -11.77 17.75
C ILE A 146 8.45 -11.38 18.58
N SER A 147 9.08 -10.23 18.31
CA SER A 147 10.21 -9.73 19.10
C SER A 147 9.78 -9.39 20.53
N ALA A 148 8.59 -8.82 20.72
CA ALA A 148 8.02 -8.59 22.05
C ALA A 148 7.72 -9.91 22.79
N ILE A 149 7.15 -10.91 22.10
CA ILE A 149 6.91 -12.25 22.67
C ILE A 149 8.25 -12.91 23.05
N SER A 150 9.30 -12.73 22.25
CA SER A 150 10.63 -13.26 22.54
C SER A 150 11.15 -12.71 23.87
N LEU A 151 10.98 -11.41 24.12
CA LEU A 151 11.39 -10.76 25.35
C LEU A 151 10.61 -11.30 26.57
N LEU A 152 9.29 -11.45 26.45
CA LEU A 152 8.44 -12.00 27.52
C LEU A 152 8.75 -13.46 27.82
N THR A 153 8.98 -14.28 26.79
CA THR A 153 9.19 -15.72 26.94
C THR A 153 10.65 -16.05 27.26
N ARG A 154 11.56 -15.06 27.23
CA ARG A 154 13.02 -15.23 27.35
C ARG A 154 13.60 -16.31 26.43
N ARG A 155 12.96 -16.54 25.27
CA ARG A 155 13.38 -17.55 24.28
C ARG A 155 13.96 -16.91 23.05
N ARG A 156 15.27 -17.16 22.83
CA ARG A 156 16.04 -16.63 21.69
C ARG A 156 15.55 -17.10 20.32
N GLN A 157 14.85 -18.24 20.24
CA GLN A 157 14.29 -18.77 18.99
C GLN A 157 13.29 -17.81 18.34
N PHE A 158 12.43 -17.18 19.13
CA PHE A 158 11.45 -16.22 18.61
C PHE A 158 12.12 -14.96 18.07
N TRP A 159 13.23 -14.51 18.67
CA TRP A 159 13.98 -13.36 18.16
C TRP A 159 14.54 -13.62 16.76
N TYR A 160 15.12 -14.80 16.50
CA TYR A 160 15.57 -15.15 15.15
C TYR A 160 14.43 -15.22 14.13
N MET A 161 13.25 -15.68 14.55
CA MET A 161 12.07 -15.71 13.68
C MET A 161 11.59 -14.28 13.33
N GLY A 162 11.64 -13.36 14.31
CA GLY A 162 11.38 -11.94 14.09
C GLY A 162 12.38 -11.30 13.12
N LEU A 163 13.68 -11.61 13.24
CA LEU A 163 14.69 -11.14 12.30
C LEU A 163 14.48 -11.67 10.88
N LEU A 164 14.06 -12.93 10.73
CA LEU A 164 13.76 -13.51 9.43
C LEU A 164 12.57 -12.80 8.76
N LEU A 165 11.50 -12.56 9.52
CA LEU A 165 10.34 -11.78 9.06
C LEU A 165 10.71 -10.33 8.72
N MET A 166 11.61 -9.72 9.47
CA MET A 166 12.14 -8.39 9.16
C MET A 166 12.86 -8.39 7.80
N LEU A 167 13.67 -9.40 7.48
CA LEU A 167 14.32 -9.51 6.16
C LEU A 167 13.29 -9.64 5.03
N ILE A 168 12.23 -10.41 5.25
CA ILE A 168 11.11 -10.52 4.30
C ILE A 168 10.43 -9.15 4.12
N GLY A 169 10.18 -8.43 5.21
CA GLY A 169 9.62 -7.08 5.18
C GLY A 169 10.48 -6.09 4.40
N VAL A 170 11.81 -6.15 4.56
CA VAL A 170 12.76 -5.33 3.77
C VAL A 170 12.68 -5.70 2.29
N GLY A 171 12.55 -6.99 1.95
CA GLY A 171 12.34 -7.44 0.57
C GLY A 171 11.09 -6.82 -0.07
N PHE A 172 9.96 -6.83 0.65
CA PHE A 172 8.73 -6.18 0.19
C PHE A 172 8.86 -4.66 0.08
N LEU A 173 9.57 -4.02 1.01
CA LEU A 173 9.82 -2.57 0.98
C LEU A 173 10.60 -2.20 -0.28
N ILE A 174 11.68 -2.92 -0.59
CA ILE A 174 12.47 -2.68 -1.80
C ILE A 174 11.61 -2.92 -3.04
N ALA A 175 10.88 -4.04 -3.09
CA ALA A 175 10.00 -4.35 -4.21
C ALA A 175 8.98 -3.23 -4.47
N GLY A 176 8.31 -2.73 -3.42
CA GLY A 176 7.32 -1.67 -3.57
C GLY A 176 7.87 -0.28 -3.87
N THR A 177 9.19 -0.07 -3.76
CA THR A 177 9.85 1.15 -4.26
C THR A 177 10.35 1.02 -5.70
N LEU A 178 10.46 -0.20 -6.22
CA LEU A 178 11.04 -0.50 -7.54
C LEU A 178 10.01 -0.89 -8.60
N PHE A 179 8.86 -1.44 -8.18
CA PHE A 179 7.73 -1.90 -8.99
C PHE A 179 6.48 -1.08 -8.66
#